data_AF-A0A9P8L1P3-F1
#
_entry.id   AF-A0A9P8L1P3-F1
#
_cell.length_a   1.000
_cell.length_b   1.000
_cell.length_c   1.000
_cell.angle_alpha   90.00
_cell.angle_beta   90.00
_cell.angle_gamma   90.00
#
_symmetry.space_group_name_H-M   'P 1'
#
loop_
_entity.id
_entity.type
_entity.pdbx_description
1 polymer ?
#
loop_
_entity_poly.entity_id
_entity_poly.type
_entity_poly.pdbx_seq_one_letter_code
_entity_poly.pdbx_strand_id
1 'polypeptide(L)'
;MGPPSPLAIATSSVLRLVKEESSYHKELLQQEARIQKLEQQDKSVEEDNVEYMLNQEVDDTAYHATSPLPFPRGLTLEETRAVFPPLKQRIADALAKLEDQLEAGTESAEELTKAKDAVAAAKQCIRETAAV
;
A
#
# COMPACT_ATOMS: atom_id res chain seq x y z
N MET A 1 -11.78 -9.55 -29.97
CA MET A 1 -11.52 -10.00 -28.59
C MET A 1 -12.87 -10.10 -27.90
N GLY A 2 -13.22 -11.28 -27.36
CA GLY A 2 -14.40 -11.43 -26.51
C GLY A 2 -14.20 -10.74 -25.15
N PRO A 3 -15.26 -10.53 -24.37
CA PRO A 3 -15.13 -10.06 -23.00
C PRO A 3 -14.29 -11.04 -22.16
N PRO A 4 -13.48 -10.54 -21.20
CA PRO A 4 -12.68 -11.41 -20.33
C PRO A 4 -13.58 -12.29 -19.46
N SER A 5 -13.10 -13.50 -19.14
CA SER A 5 -13.80 -14.43 -18.25
C SER A 5 -13.89 -13.88 -16.83
N PRO A 6 -14.87 -14.33 -16.02
CA PRO A 6 -14.95 -13.99 -14.60
C PRO A 6 -13.65 -14.31 -13.84
N LEU A 7 -13.00 -15.44 -14.12
CA LEU A 7 -11.72 -15.82 -13.53
C LEU A 7 -10.59 -14.86 -13.95
N ALA A 8 -10.53 -14.47 -15.22
CA ALA A 8 -9.54 -13.49 -15.69
C ALA A 8 -9.75 -12.11 -15.03
N ILE A 9 -11.00 -11.68 -14.84
CA ILE A 9 -11.32 -10.44 -14.13
C ILE A 9 -10.89 -10.52 -12.67
N ALA A 10 -11.22 -11.60 -11.96
CA ALA A 10 -10.82 -11.80 -10.57
C ALA A 10 -9.28 -11.84 -10.42
N THR A 11 -8.60 -12.55 -11.31
CA THR A 11 -7.13 -12.63 -11.36
C THR A 11 -6.51 -11.25 -11.54
N SER A 12 -7.02 -10.46 -12.50
CA SER A 12 -6.50 -9.10 -12.74
C SER A 12 -6.73 -8.16 -11.56
N SER A 13 -7.85 -8.33 -10.85
CA SER A 13 -8.19 -7.53 -9.68
C SER A 13 -7.22 -7.80 -8.52
N VAL A 14 -6.93 -9.07 -8.23
CA VAL A 14 -5.94 -9.47 -7.22
C VAL A 14 -4.55 -8.91 -7.56
N LEU A 15 -4.10 -9.10 -8.81
CA LEU A 15 -2.78 -8.59 -9.23
C LEU A 15 -2.64 -7.07 -9.11
N ARG A 16 -3.70 -6.30 -9.39
CA ARG A 16 -3.68 -4.84 -9.24
C ARG A 16 -3.58 -4.44 -7.77
N LEU A 17 -4.39 -5.04 -6.91
CA LEU A 17 -4.41 -4.72 -5.48
C LEU A 17 -3.08 -5.09 -4.80
N VAL A 18 -2.48 -6.22 -5.18
CA VAL A 18 -1.15 -6.63 -4.69
C VAL A 18 -0.08 -5.63 -5.09
N LYS A 19 -0.09 -5.16 -6.34
CA LYS A 19 0.86 -4.13 -6.80
C LYS A 19 0.66 -2.80 -6.08
N GLU A 20 -0.59 -2.42 -5.85
CA GLU A 20 -0.94 -1.21 -5.09
C GLU A 20 -0.41 -1.30 -3.66
N GLU A 21 -0.63 -2.42 -2.98
CA GLU A 21 -0.16 -2.66 -1.62
C GLU A 21 1.36 -2.64 -1.51
N SER A 22 2.05 -3.32 -2.42
CA SER A 22 3.52 -3.26 -2.51
C SER A 22 4.04 -1.85 -2.81
N SER A 23 3.29 -1.03 -3.54
CA SER A 23 3.66 0.36 -3.83
C SER A 23 3.60 1.23 -2.59
N TYR A 24 2.47 1.19 -1.86
CA TYR A 24 2.33 1.94 -0.61
C TYR A 24 3.32 1.45 0.46
N HIS A 25 3.67 0.17 0.47
CA HIS A 25 4.67 -0.36 1.39
C HIS A 25 6.07 0.20 1.13
N LYS A 26 6.46 0.33 -0.15
CA LYS A 26 7.73 0.98 -0.53
C LYS A 26 7.73 2.45 -0.16
N GLU A 27 6.60 3.13 -0.34
CA GLU A 27 6.44 4.53 0.05
C GLU A 27 6.59 4.71 1.56
N LEU A 28 5.93 3.87 2.37
CA LEU A 28 6.05 3.87 3.82
C LEU A 28 7.50 3.70 4.28
N LEU A 29 8.22 2.72 3.73
CA LEU A 29 9.64 2.48 4.07
C LEU A 29 10.52 3.67 3.69
N GLN A 30 10.24 4.35 2.58
CA GLN A 30 10.98 5.56 2.18
C GLN A 30 10.71 6.74 3.11
N GLN A 31 9.46 6.91 3.55
CA GLN A 31 9.06 7.93 4.54
C GLN A 31 9.72 7.67 5.89
N GLU A 32 9.66 6.43 6.41
CA GLU A 32 10.34 6.04 7.65
C GLU A 32 11.85 6.25 7.60
N ALA A 33 12.50 5.90 6.48
CA ALA A 33 13.92 6.11 6.30
C ALA A 33 14.31 7.60 6.22
N ARG A 34 13.41 8.48 5.76
CA ARG A 34 13.65 9.93 5.76
C ARG A 34 13.52 10.51 7.15
N ILE A 35 12.47 10.13 7.88
CA ILE A 35 12.26 10.54 9.28
C ILE A 35 13.45 10.11 10.14
N GLN A 36 13.91 8.87 10.04
CA GLN A 36 15.09 8.41 10.80
C GLN A 36 16.34 9.26 10.52
N LYS A 37 16.55 9.71 9.27
CA LYS A 37 17.67 10.59 8.92
C LYS A 37 17.50 11.98 9.54
N LEU A 38 16.30 12.52 9.51
CA LEU A 38 15.98 13.82 10.13
C LEU A 38 16.12 13.77 11.66
N GLU A 39 15.72 12.67 12.29
CA GLU A 39 15.88 12.46 13.74
C GLU A 39 17.35 12.37 14.18
N GLN A 40 18.21 11.78 13.33
CA GLN A 40 19.65 11.63 13.58
C GLN A 40 20.47 12.86 13.21
N GLN A 41 19.87 13.83 12.52
CA GLN A 41 20.55 15.07 12.13
C GLN A 41 20.84 15.92 13.39
N ASP A 42 22.07 16.43 13.50
CA ASP A 42 22.50 17.25 14.63
C ASP A 42 21.68 18.54 14.69
N LYS A 43 20.82 18.64 15.71
CA LYS A 43 19.83 19.70 15.88
C LYS A 43 20.45 21.06 16.25
N SER A 44 21.74 21.10 16.55
CA SER A 44 22.44 22.27 17.10
C SER A 44 22.63 23.46 16.12
N VAL A 45 22.31 23.32 14.84
CA VAL A 45 22.50 24.40 13.82
C VAL A 45 21.20 24.81 13.10
N GLU A 46 20.19 23.93 13.02
CA GLU A 46 18.96 24.14 12.23
C GLU A 46 17.71 23.50 12.89
N GLU A 47 17.58 23.61 14.21
CA GLU A 47 16.54 22.95 15.02
C GLU A 47 15.10 23.22 14.50
N ASP A 48 14.78 24.49 14.19
CA ASP A 48 13.46 24.91 13.66
C ASP A 48 13.16 24.30 12.27
N ASN A 49 14.18 24.09 11.44
CA ASN A 49 14.00 23.53 10.09
C ASN A 49 13.75 22.02 10.14
N VAL A 50 14.51 21.32 10.99
CA VAL A 50 14.39 19.87 11.19
C VAL A 50 13.04 19.51 11.83
N GLU A 51 12.60 20.26 12.83
CA GLU A 51 11.29 20.05 13.48
C GLU A 51 10.12 20.30 12.52
N TYR A 52 10.21 21.35 11.70
CA TYR A 52 9.24 21.60 10.64
C TYR A 52 9.19 20.44 9.64
N MET A 53 10.33 19.94 9.17
CA MET A 53 10.38 18.82 8.22
C MET A 53 9.85 17.50 8.81
N LEU A 54 10.12 17.23 10.09
CA LEU A 54 9.60 16.06 10.80
C LEU A 54 8.08 16.12 10.96
N ASN A 55 7.54 17.23 11.46
CA ASN A 55 6.10 17.42 11.52
C ASN A 55 5.48 17.33 10.13
N GLN A 56 6.21 17.78 9.11
CA GLN A 56 5.76 17.69 7.73
C GLN A 56 5.54 16.24 7.25
N GLU A 57 6.42 15.30 7.62
CA GLU A 57 6.31 13.88 7.23
C GLU A 57 5.44 13.04 8.18
N VAL A 58 5.36 13.39 9.47
CA VAL A 58 4.73 12.55 10.51
C VAL A 58 3.21 12.77 10.60
N ASP A 59 2.71 14.00 10.57
CA ASP A 59 1.32 14.28 10.94
C ASP A 59 0.79 15.59 10.30
N ASP A 60 -0.43 15.56 9.73
CA ASP A 60 -1.13 16.76 9.23
C ASP A 60 -2.27 17.22 10.16
N THR A 61 -2.38 16.66 11.37
CA THR A 61 -3.45 17.03 12.32
C THR A 61 -3.02 17.83 13.55
N ALA A 62 -1.72 18.08 13.78
CA ALA A 62 -1.25 18.75 14.99
C ALA A 62 -0.77 20.22 14.83
N TYR A 63 -0.81 20.82 13.64
CA TYR A 63 -0.27 22.18 13.40
C TYR A 63 -1.30 23.20 12.87
N HIS A 64 -2.49 23.25 13.47
CA HIS A 64 -3.33 24.43 13.34
C HIS A 64 -3.92 24.90 14.67
N ALA A 65 -3.06 25.55 15.45
CA ALA A 65 -3.46 26.77 16.13
C ALA A 65 -2.50 27.89 15.68
N THR A 66 -2.95 28.68 14.72
CA THR A 66 -2.41 29.99 14.26
C THR A 66 -1.32 29.99 13.16
N SER A 67 -1.78 29.85 11.91
CA SER A 67 -1.37 30.63 10.71
C SER A 67 -1.07 29.76 9.47
N PRO A 68 -1.63 30.06 8.27
CA PRO A 68 -1.63 29.14 7.13
C PRO A 68 -0.53 29.46 6.12
N LEU A 69 0.24 28.44 5.71
CA LEU A 69 0.80 28.39 4.36
C LEU A 69 0.57 26.98 3.78
N PRO A 70 -0.06 26.88 2.60
CA PRO A 70 -0.40 25.60 2.00
C PRO A 70 0.80 25.12 1.20
N PHE A 71 1.55 24.16 1.73
CA PHE A 71 2.39 23.31 0.89
C PHE A 71 1.68 21.95 0.77
N PRO A 72 1.38 21.47 -0.45
CA PRO A 72 0.74 20.18 -0.64
C PRO A 72 1.80 19.13 -0.32
N ARG A 73 1.79 18.63 0.90
CA ARG A 73 2.57 17.46 1.25
C ARG A 73 1.89 16.23 0.64
N GLY A 74 2.68 15.29 0.15
CA GLY A 74 2.17 13.95 -0.16
C GLY A 74 1.51 13.32 1.07
N LEU A 75 0.89 12.15 0.91
CA LEU A 75 0.30 11.44 2.05
C LEU A 75 1.32 11.39 3.19
N THR A 76 0.93 11.91 4.35
CA THR A 76 1.73 11.79 5.58
C THR A 76 1.92 10.32 5.93
N LEU A 77 2.89 10.02 6.79
CA LEU A 77 3.14 8.64 7.20
C LEU A 77 1.88 8.00 7.81
N GLU A 78 1.12 8.76 8.59
CA GLU A 78 -0.16 8.29 9.13
C GLU A 78 -1.23 8.04 8.06
N GLU A 79 -1.36 8.92 7.07
CA GLU A 79 -2.28 8.71 5.95
C GLU A 79 -1.87 7.50 5.11
N THR A 80 -0.57 7.30 4.85
CA THR A 80 -0.04 6.10 4.20
C THR A 80 -0.29 4.85 5.04
N ARG A 81 -0.18 4.91 6.38
CA ARG A 81 -0.56 3.79 7.24
C ARG A 81 -2.05 3.50 7.17
N ALA A 82 -2.88 4.54 7.11
CA ALA A 82 -4.34 4.43 7.10
C ALA A 82 -4.88 3.80 5.81
N VAL A 83 -4.13 3.79 4.70
CA VAL A 83 -4.56 3.09 3.47
C VAL A 83 -4.42 1.57 3.55
N PHE A 84 -3.54 1.02 4.41
CA PHE A 84 -3.32 -0.43 4.46
C PHE A 84 -4.51 -1.23 5.00
N PRO A 85 -5.21 -0.87 6.09
CA PRO A 85 -6.34 -1.66 6.59
C PRO A 85 -7.45 -1.88 5.55
N PRO A 86 -8.00 -0.85 4.87
CA PRO A 86 -9.01 -1.07 3.84
C PRO A 86 -8.44 -1.79 2.61
N LEU A 87 -7.17 -1.58 2.27
CA LEU A 87 -6.52 -2.27 1.15
C LEU A 87 -6.35 -3.77 1.42
N LYS A 88 -5.90 -4.15 2.63
CA LYS A 88 -5.78 -5.55 3.09
C LYS A 88 -7.14 -6.24 3.03
N GLN A 89 -8.21 -5.57 3.46
CA GLN A 89 -9.58 -6.11 3.35
C GLN A 89 -9.96 -6.35 1.88
N ARG A 90 -9.70 -5.38 0.99
CA ARG A 90 -10.01 -5.53 -0.44
C ARG A 90 -9.23 -6.66 -1.10
N ILE A 91 -7.98 -6.88 -0.69
CA ILE A 91 -7.17 -8.02 -1.15
C ILE A 91 -7.77 -9.33 -0.65
N ALA A 92 -8.16 -9.42 0.62
CA ALA A 92 -8.79 -10.61 1.18
C ALA A 92 -10.10 -10.95 0.46
N ASP A 93 -10.97 -9.96 0.22
CA ASP A 93 -12.23 -10.14 -0.50
C ASP A 93 -11.99 -10.57 -1.96
N ALA A 94 -10.98 -9.99 -2.63
CA ALA A 94 -10.62 -10.35 -4.00
C ALA A 94 -10.02 -11.76 -4.09
N LEU A 95 -9.24 -12.17 -3.08
CA LEU A 95 -8.71 -13.53 -2.97
C LEU A 95 -9.83 -14.55 -2.78
N ALA A 96 -10.77 -14.30 -1.87
CA ALA A 96 -11.92 -15.18 -1.66
C ALA A 96 -12.70 -15.38 -2.98
N LYS A 97 -12.97 -14.29 -3.71
CA LYS A 97 -13.63 -14.37 -5.02
C LYS A 97 -12.81 -15.15 -6.06
N LEU A 98 -11.49 -15.01 -6.07
CA LEU A 98 -10.62 -15.74 -7.00
C LEU A 98 -10.59 -17.23 -6.66
N GLU A 99 -10.55 -17.59 -5.38
CA GLU A 99 -10.62 -18.96 -4.89
C GLU A 99 -11.99 -19.60 -5.23
N ASP A 100 -13.10 -18.89 -5.05
CA ASP A 100 -14.44 -19.36 -5.47
C ASP A 100 -14.51 -19.65 -6.98
N GLN A 101 -13.90 -18.81 -7.82
CA GLN A 101 -13.83 -19.04 -9.27
C GLN A 101 -12.92 -20.22 -9.65
N LEU A 102 -11.87 -20.48 -8.87
CA LEU A 102 -11.00 -21.64 -9.06
C LEU A 102 -11.71 -22.96 -8.73
N GLU A 103 -12.53 -22.98 -7.69
CA GLU A 103 -13.34 -24.15 -7.29
C GLU A 103 -14.46 -24.45 -8.31
N ALA A 104 -15.00 -23.42 -8.97
CA ALA A 104 -15.97 -23.61 -10.05
C ALA A 104 -15.39 -24.40 -11.25
N GLY A 105 -14.07 -24.30 -11.49
CA GLY A 105 -13.32 -25.23 -12.34
C GLY A 105 -13.70 -25.27 -13.82
N THR A 106 -14.41 -24.27 -14.35
CA THR A 106 -14.94 -24.27 -15.73
C THR A 106 -14.02 -23.63 -16.78
N GLU A 107 -12.91 -23.04 -16.35
CA GLU A 107 -12.07 -22.20 -17.20
C GLU A 107 -10.89 -22.96 -17.83
N SER A 108 -10.22 -22.32 -18.79
CA SER A 108 -9.09 -22.94 -19.49
C SER A 108 -7.88 -23.18 -18.56
N ALA A 109 -7.06 -24.19 -18.87
CA ALA A 109 -5.87 -24.54 -18.09
C ALA A 109 -4.88 -23.36 -17.94
N GLU A 110 -4.78 -22.49 -18.95
CA GLU A 110 -3.94 -21.30 -18.89
C GLU A 110 -4.46 -20.27 -17.88
N GLU A 111 -5.77 -20.04 -17.84
CA GLU A 111 -6.38 -19.12 -16.87
C GLU A 111 -6.30 -19.66 -15.45
N LEU A 112 -6.52 -20.97 -15.26
CA LEU A 112 -6.33 -21.64 -13.97
C LEU A 112 -4.90 -21.51 -13.45
N THR A 113 -3.90 -21.61 -14.34
CA THR A 113 -2.49 -21.44 -13.95
C THR A 113 -2.21 -20.00 -13.51
N LYS A 114 -2.62 -19.01 -14.31
CA LYS A 114 -2.45 -17.59 -13.97
C LYS A 114 -3.17 -17.19 -12.67
N ALA A 115 -4.36 -17.74 -12.45
CA ALA A 115 -5.12 -17.52 -11.23
C ALA A 115 -4.40 -18.09 -10.00
N LYS A 116 -3.84 -19.31 -10.09
CA LYS A 116 -3.04 -19.91 -9.02
C LYS A 116 -1.78 -19.11 -8.72
N ASP A 117 -1.09 -18.65 -9.76
CA ASP A 117 0.10 -17.79 -9.61
C ASP A 117 -0.25 -16.46 -8.92
N ALA A 118 -1.40 -15.85 -9.28
CA ALA A 118 -1.87 -14.64 -8.64
C ALA A 118 -2.22 -14.85 -7.16
N VAL A 119 -2.84 -15.99 -6.80
CA VAL A 119 -3.08 -16.36 -5.40
C VAL A 119 -1.76 -16.51 -4.63
N ALA A 120 -0.77 -17.18 -5.22
CA ALA A 120 0.54 -17.35 -4.60
C ALA A 120 1.25 -16.00 -4.38
N ALA A 121 1.26 -15.13 -5.40
CA ALA A 121 1.85 -13.79 -5.32
C ALA A 121 1.16 -12.93 -4.26
N ALA A 122 -0.17 -12.97 -4.17
CA ALA A 122 -0.91 -12.24 -3.15
C ALA A 122 -0.62 -12.75 -1.74
N LYS A 123 -0.57 -14.07 -1.53
CA LYS A 123 -0.21 -14.67 -0.23
C LYS A 123 1.22 -14.33 0.19
N GLN A 124 2.15 -14.31 -0.77
CA GLN A 124 3.52 -13.87 -0.52
C GLN A 124 3.57 -12.39 -0.13
N CYS A 125 2.91 -11.52 -0.89
CA CYS A 125 2.86 -10.09 -0.61
C CYS A 125 2.31 -9.81 0.80
N ILE A 126 1.17 -10.42 1.16
CA ILE A 126 0.58 -10.28 2.50
C ILE A 126 1.55 -10.74 3.60
N ARG A 127 2.31 -11.82 3.37
CA ARG A 127 3.29 -12.31 4.34
C ARG A 127 4.47 -11.34 4.49
N GLU A 128 4.99 -10.83 3.38
CA GLU A 128 6.11 -9.88 3.37
C GLU A 128 5.74 -8.57 4.05
N THR A 129 4.53 -8.05 3.81
CA THR A 129 4.06 -6.78 4.38
C THR A 129 3.37 -6.91 5.74
N ALA A 130 3.13 -8.13 6.23
CA ALA A 130 2.76 -8.37 7.62
C ALA A 130 3.97 -8.35 8.56
N ALA A 131 5.20 -8.42 8.02
CA ALA A 131 6.44 -8.43 8.80
C ALA A 131 7.03 -7.04 9.06
N VAL A 132 6.39 -5.99 8.55
CA VAL A 132 6.77 -4.57 8.64
C VAL A 132 5.61 -3.79 9.25
#